data_AF-A0A443S565-F1
#
_entry.id   AF-A0A443S565-F1
#
_cell.length_a   1.000
_cell.length_b   1.000
_cell.length_c   1.000
_cell.angle_alpha   90.00
_cell.angle_beta   90.00
_cell.angle_gamma   90.00
#
_symmetry.space_group_name_H-M   'P 1'
#
loop_
_entity.id
_entity.type
_entity.pdbx_description
1 polymer ?
#
loop_
_entity_poly.entity_id
_entity_poly.type
_entity_poly.pdbx_seq_one_letter_code
_entity_poly.pdbx_strand_id
1 'polypeptide(L)'
;MRTISIEAVMLLGETIYRVDERIFLKTSELLILAPKAVKYNSKFNVIVKFKNPLNQTLKNCRISAEGIGIKRKVVKLSDVTASATEKITLRLSSKHYGLETIVITLHNDLLKEIVGHVHVQVKGQKRNKIVMYKKSNKGLPSSVTTAMR
;
A
#
# COMPACT_ATOMS: atom_id res chain seq x y z
N MET A 1 8.63 15.93 -0.34
CA MET A 1 8.49 16.94 -1.40
C MET A 1 9.89 17.39 -1.80
N ARG A 2 10.22 17.40 -3.10
CA ARG A 2 11.56 17.80 -3.56
C ARG A 2 11.50 19.27 -4.01
N THR A 3 12.40 20.07 -3.48
CA THR A 3 12.42 21.52 -3.69
C THR A 3 13.82 21.94 -4.10
N ILE A 4 13.92 22.82 -5.08
CA ILE A 4 15.14 23.55 -5.42
C ILE A 4 15.01 24.92 -4.77
N SER A 5 15.98 25.31 -3.96
CA SER A 5 16.08 26.68 -3.43
C SER A 5 17.14 27.42 -4.23
N ILE A 6 16.78 28.58 -4.77
CA ILE A 6 17.67 29.46 -5.50
C ILE A 6 17.84 30.71 -4.66
N GLU A 7 19.09 30.99 -4.28
CA GLU A 7 19.46 32.22 -3.59
C GLU A 7 20.35 33.01 -4.54
N ALA A 8 20.02 34.28 -4.75
CA ALA A 8 20.81 35.22 -5.52
C ALA A 8 21.17 36.40 -4.62
N VAL A 9 22.46 36.67 -4.50
CA VAL A 9 22.99 37.78 -3.72
C VAL A 9 23.81 38.68 -4.64
N MET A 10 23.56 39.98 -4.56
CA MET A 10 24.26 41.00 -5.33
C MET A 10 24.74 42.10 -4.38
N LEU A 11 26.02 42.44 -4.48
CA LEU A 11 26.57 43.64 -3.84
C LEU A 11 26.62 44.77 -4.88
N LEU A 12 25.99 45.90 -4.57
CA LEU A 12 26.04 47.10 -5.40
C LEU A 12 26.43 48.30 -4.53
N GLY A 13 27.66 48.77 -4.69
CA GLY A 13 28.28 49.70 -3.74
C GLY A 13 28.44 49.02 -2.37
N GLU A 14 27.86 49.60 -1.33
CA GLU A 14 27.84 49.05 0.03
C GLU A 14 26.52 48.31 0.37
N THR A 15 25.58 48.25 -0.57
CA THR A 15 24.26 47.65 -0.35
C THR A 15 24.22 46.21 -0.86
N ILE A 16 23.70 45.32 -0.03
CA ILE A 16 23.45 43.92 -0.39
C ILE A 16 21.98 43.73 -0.77
N TYR A 17 21.76 43.22 -1.97
CA TYR A 17 20.47 42.76 -2.47
C TYR A 17 20.44 41.25 -2.40
N ARG A 18 19.33 40.70 -1.93
CA ARG A 18 19.12 39.26 -1.78
C ARG A 18 17.74 38.88 -2.30
N VAL A 19 17.69 37.83 -3.10
CA VAL A 19 16.46 37.20 -3.56
C VAL A 19 16.54 35.70 -3.26
N ASP A 20 15.50 35.16 -2.64
CA ASP A 20 15.33 33.74 -2.39
C ASP A 20 14.07 33.25 -3.12
N GLU A 21 14.23 32.24 -3.96
CA GLU A 21 13.13 31.63 -4.71
C GLU A 21 13.11 30.11 -4.46
N ARG A 22 11.90 29.52 -4.42
CA ARG A 22 11.72 28.08 -4.20
C ARG A 22 10.91 27.46 -5.32
N ILE A 23 11.51 26.47 -6.00
CA ILE A 23 10.86 25.72 -7.08
C ILE A 23 10.48 24.33 -6.58
N PHE A 24 9.21 23.98 -6.73
CA PHE A 24 8.68 22.65 -6.37
C PHE A 24 8.70 21.72 -7.58
N LEU A 25 9.36 20.57 -7.45
CA LEU A 25 9.40 19.57 -8.51
C LEU A 25 8.14 18.69 -8.46
N LYS A 26 7.37 18.68 -9.54
CA LYS A 26 6.23 17.76 -9.68
C LYS A 26 6.73 16.33 -9.82
N THR A 27 6.13 15.43 -9.05
CA THR A 27 6.36 13.98 -9.17
C THR A 27 5.34 13.40 -10.15
N SER A 28 5.73 12.42 -10.95
CA SER A 28 4.77 11.71 -11.81
C SER A 28 3.68 11.05 -10.97
N GLU A 29 2.46 11.00 -11.51
CA GLU A 29 1.32 10.40 -10.82
C GLU A 29 1.09 8.96 -11.28
N LEU A 30 0.51 8.14 -10.41
CA LEU A 30 0.00 6.81 -10.75
C LEU A 30 -1.49 6.92 -11.08
N LEU A 31 -1.90 6.39 -12.23
CA LEU A 31 -3.31 6.22 -12.52
C LEU A 31 -3.77 4.87 -11.97
N ILE A 32 -4.61 4.89 -10.94
CA ILE A 32 -5.05 3.71 -10.21
C ILE A 32 -6.53 3.45 -10.50
N LEU A 33 -6.85 2.26 -11.00
CA LEU A 33 -8.21 1.80 -11.24
C LEU A 33 -8.49 0.61 -10.33
N ALA A 34 -9.46 0.76 -9.44
CA ALA A 34 -9.91 -0.28 -8.52
C ALA A 34 -11.45 -0.38 -8.53
N PRO A 35 -12.02 -1.55 -8.20
CA PRO A 35 -13.45 -1.66 -7.96
C PRO A 35 -13.87 -0.74 -6.82
N LYS A 36 -15.02 -0.07 -6.96
CA LYS A 36 -15.59 0.78 -5.88
C LYS A 36 -15.92 -0.05 -4.63
N ALA A 37 -16.30 -1.31 -4.80
CA ALA A 37 -16.61 -2.21 -3.71
C ALA A 37 -16.13 -3.63 -3.98
N VAL A 38 -15.71 -4.33 -2.93
CA VAL A 38 -15.24 -5.72 -2.97
C VAL A 38 -15.80 -6.51 -1.78
N LYS A 39 -15.84 -7.83 -1.90
CA LYS A 39 -16.26 -8.70 -0.80
C LYS A 39 -15.09 -8.99 0.14
N TYR A 40 -15.36 -9.00 1.45
CA TYR A 40 -14.40 -9.38 2.48
C TYR A 40 -13.68 -10.69 2.13
N ASN A 41 -12.35 -10.66 2.27
CA ASN A 41 -11.44 -11.78 2.02
C ASN A 41 -11.57 -12.42 0.62
N SER A 42 -12.14 -11.70 -0.34
CA SER A 42 -12.23 -12.12 -1.74
C SER A 42 -11.11 -11.46 -2.56
N LYS A 43 -10.63 -12.16 -3.58
CA LYS A 43 -9.59 -11.62 -4.47
C LYS A 43 -10.21 -10.60 -5.44
N PHE A 44 -9.55 -9.47 -5.64
CA PHE A 44 -9.90 -8.45 -6.62
C PHE A 44 -8.66 -7.90 -7.31
N ASN A 45 -8.84 -7.27 -8.47
CA ASN A 45 -7.76 -6.69 -9.25
C ASN A 45 -7.74 -5.17 -9.10
N VAL A 46 -6.55 -4.62 -8.89
CA VAL A 46 -6.26 -3.19 -9.00
C VAL A 46 -5.32 -3.01 -10.19
N ILE A 47 -5.69 -2.13 -11.13
CA ILE A 47 -4.88 -1.80 -12.30
C ILE A 47 -4.15 -0.50 -11.99
N VAL A 48 -2.83 -0.51 -12.15
CA VAL A 48 -1.98 0.67 -11.99
C VAL A 48 -1.36 0.98 -13.35
N LYS A 49 -1.47 2.23 -13.80
CA LYS A 49 -0.74 2.72 -14.97
C LYS A 49 0.27 3.77 -14.53
N PHE A 50 1.45 3.68 -15.11
CA PHE A 50 2.55 4.60 -14.87
C PHE A 50 3.22 4.95 -16.20
N LYS A 51 3.45 6.25 -16.44
CA LYS A 51 4.24 6.72 -17.58
C LYS A 51 5.61 7.15 -17.09
N ASN A 52 6.67 6.59 -17.67
CA ASN A 52 8.03 7.05 -17.43
C ASN A 52 8.18 8.50 -17.93
N PRO A 53 8.46 9.48 -17.05
CA PRO A 53 8.61 10.87 -17.47
C PRO A 53 9.98 11.17 -18.09
N LEU A 54 10.94 10.24 -17.97
CA LEU A 54 12.32 10.45 -18.40
C LEU A 54 12.53 9.96 -19.84
N ASN A 55 13.50 10.58 -20.50
CA ASN A 55 14.05 10.18 -21.79
C ASN A 55 15.03 8.99 -21.69
N GLN A 56 15.07 8.29 -20.55
CA GLN A 56 15.93 7.14 -20.31
C GLN A 56 15.14 6.00 -19.66
N THR A 57 15.62 4.77 -19.85
CA THR A 57 15.00 3.56 -19.29
C THR A 57 15.11 3.52 -17.76
N LEU A 58 13.99 3.27 -17.08
CA LEU A 58 13.96 3.01 -15.65
C LEU A 58 14.22 1.53 -15.39
N LYS A 59 15.21 1.24 -14.55
CA LYS A 59 15.60 -0.11 -14.16
C LYS A 59 15.17 -0.41 -12.72
N ASN A 60 15.20 -1.71 -12.37
CA ASN A 60 14.92 -2.20 -11.02
C ASN A 60 13.55 -1.77 -10.48
N CYS A 61 12.59 -1.59 -11.39
CA CYS A 61 11.25 -1.14 -11.07
C CYS A 61 10.52 -2.17 -10.18
N ARG A 62 9.97 -1.71 -9.06
CA ARG A 62 9.16 -2.53 -8.14
C ARG A 62 7.94 -1.76 -7.73
N ILE A 63 6.78 -2.41 -7.76
CA ILE A 63 5.54 -1.83 -7.24
C ILE A 63 5.15 -2.58 -5.96
N SER A 64 4.71 -1.84 -4.96
CA SER A 64 4.16 -2.37 -3.72
C SER A 64 2.75 -1.87 -3.50
N ALA A 65 1.91 -2.70 -2.89
CA ALA A 65 0.58 -2.33 -2.45
C ALA A 65 0.34 -2.81 -1.03
N GLU A 66 -0.21 -1.92 -0.20
CA GLU A 66 -0.50 -2.16 1.21
C GLU A 66 -1.74 -1.39 1.67
N GLY A 67 -2.29 -1.81 2.80
CA GLY A 67 -3.49 -1.25 3.41
C GLY A 67 -3.74 -1.96 4.74
N ILE A 68 -4.61 -1.42 5.59
CA ILE A 68 -4.93 -1.96 6.90
C ILE A 68 -5.36 -3.43 6.80
N GLY A 69 -6.23 -3.75 5.85
CA GLY A 69 -6.71 -5.12 5.62
C GLY A 69 -5.92 -5.89 4.58
N ILE A 70 -4.94 -5.27 3.90
CA ILE A 70 -4.24 -5.83 2.75
C ILE A 70 -2.82 -6.23 3.17
N LYS A 71 -2.52 -7.52 3.07
CA LYS A 71 -1.14 -7.99 3.23
C LYS A 71 -0.27 -7.35 2.16
N ARG A 72 0.82 -6.70 2.60
CA ARG A 72 1.81 -6.07 1.71
C ARG A 72 2.20 -7.02 0.58
N LYS A 73 2.01 -6.54 -0.65
CA LYS A 73 2.36 -7.26 -1.88
C LYS A 73 3.39 -6.47 -2.65
N VAL A 74 4.49 -7.10 -3.06
CA VAL A 74 5.54 -6.49 -3.88
C VAL A 74 5.67 -7.27 -5.17
N VAL A 75 5.73 -6.56 -6.30
CA VAL A 75 5.88 -7.14 -7.64
C VAL A 75 7.04 -6.44 -8.34
N LYS A 76 8.00 -7.23 -8.84
CA LYS A 76 9.07 -6.72 -9.70
C LYS A 76 8.51 -6.51 -11.11
N LEU A 77 8.86 -5.39 -11.72
CA LEU A 77 8.48 -5.05 -13.09
C LEU A 77 9.69 -5.25 -14.01
N SER A 78 9.42 -5.40 -15.30
CA SER A 78 10.43 -5.22 -16.34
C SER A 78 10.94 -3.78 -16.34
N ASP A 79 12.10 -3.58 -16.97
CA ASP A 79 12.61 -2.26 -17.25
C ASP A 79 11.59 -1.46 -18.08
N VAL A 80 11.40 -0.19 -17.72
CA VAL A 80 10.41 0.69 -18.37
C VAL A 80 11.16 1.64 -19.29
N THR A 81 10.97 1.49 -20.59
CA THR A 81 11.68 2.29 -21.60
C THR A 81 11.33 3.78 -21.49
N ALA A 82 12.18 4.62 -22.09
CA ALA A 82 12.00 6.06 -22.14
C ALA A 82 10.58 6.44 -22.61
N SER A 83 9.92 7.36 -21.89
CA SER A 83 8.57 7.87 -22.21
C SER A 83 7.43 6.83 -22.27
N ALA A 84 7.71 5.55 -22.03
CA ALA A 84 6.74 4.47 -22.16
C ALA A 84 5.73 4.45 -21.01
N THR A 85 4.58 3.85 -21.28
CA THR A 85 3.52 3.64 -20.29
C THR A 85 3.39 2.17 -19.96
N GLU A 86 3.53 1.83 -18.69
CA GLU A 86 3.35 0.48 -18.17
C GLU A 86 2.00 0.31 -17.50
N LYS A 87 1.42 -0.89 -17.66
CA LYS A 87 0.15 -1.29 -17.05
C LYS A 87 0.37 -2.54 -16.20
N ILE A 88 0.17 -2.39 -14.89
CA ILE A 88 0.36 -3.46 -13.92
C ILE A 88 -0.99 -3.86 -13.33
N THR A 89 -1.23 -5.17 -13.20
CA THR A 89 -2.42 -5.70 -12.52
C THR A 89 -2.03 -6.35 -11.19
N LEU A 90 -2.49 -5.78 -10.08
CA LEU A 90 -2.28 -6.26 -8.73
C LEU A 90 -3.51 -7.02 -8.24
N ARG A 91 -3.37 -8.34 -8.09
CA ARG A 91 -4.39 -9.18 -7.44
C ARG A 91 -4.26 -9.12 -5.91
N LEU A 92 -5.22 -8.51 -5.23
CA LEU A 92 -5.25 -8.22 -3.79
C LEU A 92 -6.46 -8.87 -3.09
N SER A 93 -6.47 -8.87 -1.77
CA SER A 93 -7.62 -9.25 -0.93
C SER A 93 -7.53 -8.49 0.40
N SER A 94 -8.64 -7.93 0.88
CA SER A 94 -8.70 -7.23 2.17
C SER A 94 -9.41 -8.07 3.24
N LYS A 95 -8.88 -8.02 4.47
CA LYS A 95 -9.45 -8.56 5.71
C LYS A 95 -9.94 -7.47 6.67
N HIS A 96 -10.11 -6.24 6.20
CA HIS A 96 -10.69 -5.15 6.97
C HIS A 96 -12.06 -4.79 6.40
N TYR A 97 -13.03 -4.53 7.26
CA TYR A 97 -14.39 -4.16 6.86
C TYR A 97 -14.50 -2.64 6.80
N GLY A 98 -15.30 -2.12 5.86
CA GLY A 98 -15.51 -0.69 5.71
C GLY A 98 -14.69 -0.08 4.58
N LEU A 99 -14.36 1.20 4.71
CA LEU A 99 -13.58 1.93 3.73
C LEU A 99 -12.10 1.60 3.87
N GLU A 100 -11.55 0.85 2.92
CA GLU A 100 -10.13 0.51 2.88
C GLU A 100 -9.37 1.52 2.03
N THR A 101 -8.27 2.06 2.56
CA THR A 101 -7.29 2.82 1.78
C THR A 101 -6.17 1.89 1.34
N ILE A 102 -5.98 1.79 0.02
CA ILE A 102 -4.88 1.05 -0.59
C ILE A 102 -3.81 2.05 -1.01
N VAL A 103 -2.62 1.95 -0.41
CA VAL A 103 -1.44 2.72 -0.81
C VAL A 103 -0.65 1.90 -1.81
N ILE A 104 -0.28 2.53 -2.91
CA ILE A 104 0.50 1.94 -4.00
C ILE A 104 1.76 2.75 -4.18
N THR A 105 2.91 2.10 -4.07
CA THR A 105 4.21 2.74 -4.21
C THR A 105 5.02 2.09 -5.31
N LEU A 106 5.43 2.87 -6.30
CA LEU A 106 6.39 2.49 -7.33
C LEU A 106 7.78 2.97 -6.92
N HIS A 107 8.72 2.04 -6.86
CA HIS A 107 10.14 2.29 -6.58
C HIS A 107 10.98 2.01 -7.83
N ASN A 108 11.97 2.87 -8.06
CA ASN A 108 13.05 2.67 -9.02
C ASN A 108 14.25 3.54 -8.62
N ASP A 109 15.41 3.25 -9.19
CA ASP A 109 16.67 3.85 -8.74
C ASP A 109 16.77 5.36 -9.01
N LEU A 110 16.03 5.86 -10.01
CA LEU A 110 16.15 7.25 -10.49
C LEU A 110 15.11 8.18 -9.86
N LEU A 111 13.83 7.79 -9.86
CA LEU A 111 12.74 8.61 -9.32
C LEU A 111 12.54 8.40 -7.81
N LYS A 112 13.25 7.43 -7.21
CA LYS A 112 13.17 6.90 -5.84
C LYS A 112 11.81 6.30 -5.46
N GLU A 113 10.77 7.13 -5.40
CA GLU A 113 9.43 6.71 -5.00
C GLU A 113 8.35 7.56 -5.65
N ILE A 114 7.30 6.90 -6.10
CA ILE A 114 6.06 7.50 -6.57
C ILE A 114 4.92 6.82 -5.83
N VAL A 115 4.10 7.62 -5.16
CA VAL A 115 3.03 7.13 -4.30
C VAL A 115 1.69 7.56 -4.87
N GLY A 116 0.74 6.62 -4.90
CA GLY A 116 -0.66 6.89 -5.14
C GLY A 116 -1.52 6.11 -4.15
N HIS A 117 -2.78 6.50 -4.01
CA HIS A 117 -3.72 5.81 -3.16
C HIS A 117 -5.09 5.71 -3.81
N VAL A 118 -5.87 4.72 -3.37
CA VAL A 118 -7.26 4.54 -3.80
C VAL A 118 -8.09 4.00 -2.64
N HIS A 119 -9.36 4.37 -2.59
CA HIS A 119 -10.30 3.85 -1.61
C HIS A 119 -11.17 2.75 -2.22
N VAL A 120 -11.41 1.70 -1.44
CA VAL A 120 -12.28 0.57 -1.82
C VAL A 120 -13.20 0.22 -0.67
N GLN A 121 -14.51 0.12 -0.93
CA GLN A 121 -15.46 -0.33 0.08
C GLN A 121 -15.43 -1.86 0.23
N VAL A 122 -15.00 -2.36 1.39
CA VAL A 122 -15.01 -3.80 1.69
C VAL A 122 -16.32 -4.17 2.39
N LYS A 123 -17.14 -4.99 1.72
CA LYS A 123 -18.46 -5.43 2.19
C LYS A 123 -18.45 -6.88 2.66
N GLY A 124 -19.22 -7.18 3.69
CA GLY A 124 -19.48 -8.55 4.15
C GLY A 124 -19.90 -8.59 5.62
N GLN A 125 -20.13 -9.80 6.12
CA GLN A 125 -20.44 -10.06 7.53
C GLN A 125 -19.33 -10.93 8.14
N LYS A 126 -18.94 -10.62 9.38
CA LYS A 126 -18.05 -11.47 10.17
C LYS A 126 -18.85 -12.70 10.58
N ARG A 127 -18.64 -13.84 9.91
CA ARG A 127 -19.23 -15.10 10.38
C ARG A 127 -18.51 -15.50 11.66
N ASN A 128 -19.11 -15.21 12.81
CA ASN A 128 -18.66 -15.77 14.08
C ASN A 128 -18.89 -17.29 14.00
N LYS A 129 -17.82 -18.06 13.78
CA LYS A 129 -17.89 -19.50 14.00
C LYS A 129 -17.90 -19.72 15.50
N ILE A 130 -19.06 -19.99 16.07
CA ILE A 130 -19.17 -20.56 17.41
C ILE A 130 -18.57 -21.96 17.33
N VAL A 131 -17.37 -22.14 17.85
CA VAL A 131 -16.78 -23.48 18.02
C VAL A 131 -17.44 -24.09 19.26
N MET A 132 -18.49 -24.89 19.06
CA MET A 132 -19.00 -25.73 20.14
C MET A 132 -18.01 -26.87 20.40
N TYR A 133 -17.33 -26.82 21.54
CA TYR A 133 -16.59 -27.97 22.05
C TYR A 133 -17.58 -28.99 22.59
N LYS A 134 -17.60 -30.21 22.03
CA LYS A 134 -18.29 -31.35 22.64
C LYS A 134 -17.57 -31.69 23.95
N LYS A 135 -18.24 -31.53 25.09
CA LYS A 135 -17.80 -32.06 26.39
C LYS A 135 -17.71 -33.59 26.26
N SER A 136 -16.50 -34.15 26.35
CA SER A 136 -16.30 -35.58 26.57
C SER A 136 -16.60 -35.86 28.05
N ASN A 137 -17.70 -36.57 28.33
CA ASN A 137 -17.95 -37.16 29.65
C ASN A 137 -16.94 -38.31 29.85
N LYS A 138 -15.80 -38.00 30.47
CA LYS A 138 -15.02 -39.02 31.18
C LYS A 138 -15.53 -39.05 32.62
N GLY A 139 -15.98 -40.23 33.03
CA GLY A 139 -16.79 -40.47 34.22
C GLY A 139 -16.17 -40.00 35.54
N LEU A 140 -17.06 -39.72 36.49
CA LEU A 140 -16.74 -39.56 37.91
C LEU A 140 -16.06 -40.83 38.44
N PRO A 141 -14.97 -40.72 39.22
CA PRO A 141 -14.50 -41.81 40.06
C PRO A 141 -15.38 -41.87 41.32
N SER A 142 -16.07 -42.99 41.54
CA SER A 142 -16.79 -43.29 42.78
C SER A 142 -15.78 -43.58 43.90
N SER A 143 -15.78 -42.73 44.93
CA SER A 143 -14.98 -42.88 46.14
C SER A 143 -15.66 -43.76 47.20
N VAL A 144 -14.89 -44.75 47.68
CA VAL A 144 -14.72 -45.19 49.09
C VAL A 144 -15.88 -45.91 49.78
N THR A 145 -15.72 -47.23 49.98
CA THR A 145 -16.39 -48.01 51.03
C THR A 145 -15.45 -48.14 52.23
N THR A 146 -15.75 -47.44 53.32
CA THR A 146 -15.09 -47.62 54.63
C THR A 146 -15.91 -48.62 55.45
N ALA A 147 -15.29 -49.73 55.86
CA ALA A 147 -15.82 -50.63 56.86
C ALA A 147 -15.40 -50.14 58.26
N MET A 148 -16.36 -49.97 59.17
CA MET A 148 -16.12 -49.81 60.61
C MET A 148 -16.54 -51.09 61.35
N ARG A 149 -15.67 -51.56 62.23
CA ARG A 149 -16.02 -52.27 63.46
C ARG A 149 -15.99 -51.26 64.60
#